data_AF-A0AAV9QKP8-F1
#
_entry.id   AF-A0AAV9QKP8-F1
#
_cell.length_a   1.000
_cell.length_b   1.000
_cell.length_c   1.000
_cell.angle_alpha   90.00
_cell.angle_beta   90.00
_cell.angle_gamma   90.00
#
_symmetry.space_group_name_H-M   'P 1'
#
loop_
_entity.id
_entity.type
_entity.pdbx_description
1 polymer ?
#
loop_
_entity_poly.entity_id
_entity_poly.type
_entity_poly.pdbx_seq_one_letter_code
_entity_poly.pdbx_strand_id
1 'polypeptide(L)'
;MGEEAQFSQIPPYIDRIVDFDDGKSYELLQPLTTFRHCHDGTPPEARMVFVCRQRARADVGGTQEYVVKVKIRVPARGGQGDDSEAQAPEAESSTTTRAELKALKKFRGANTTYAPLLVNYKQAVQGSSGPLPGGYMTFTVMTKMPGDSLHNLYFWGMAEDEREEIVQKFLVALRSIYTLGIEPVDCALRNVLWERETKRCTIIDFELWRETDGSIDDETKELQRWGLARKPTAKNWWEAWNTQWR
;
A
#
# COMPACT_ATOMS: atom_id res chain seq x y z
N MET A 1 34.84 -7.36 -7.75
CA MET A 1 34.62 -5.93 -7.41
C MET A 1 33.47 -5.45 -8.26
N GLY A 2 32.25 -5.24 -7.82
CA GLY A 2 31.61 -5.25 -6.50
C GLY A 2 30.23 -4.66 -6.75
N GLU A 3 29.34 -5.42 -7.40
CA GLU A 3 27.93 -5.06 -7.57
C GLU A 3 27.17 -5.51 -6.32
N GLU A 4 27.48 -4.91 -5.17
CA GLU A 4 26.61 -4.97 -4.00
C GLU A 4 25.58 -3.84 -4.09
N ALA A 5 24.49 -4.18 -4.76
CA ALA A 5 23.10 -3.88 -4.39
C ALA A 5 22.79 -2.46 -3.88
N GLN A 6 22.28 -1.65 -4.80
CA GLN A 6 21.63 -0.35 -4.57
C GLN A 6 20.26 -0.51 -3.86
N PHE A 7 20.21 -1.16 -2.68
CA PHE A 7 19.08 -1.04 -1.77
C PHE A 7 19.28 0.23 -0.96
N SER A 8 18.68 1.33 -1.42
CA SER A 8 18.77 2.65 -0.82
C SER A 8 18.46 2.61 0.68
N GLN A 9 19.43 3.06 1.49
CA GLN A 9 19.35 3.18 2.94
C GLN A 9 18.09 3.93 3.41
N ILE A 10 17.64 3.66 4.64
CA ILE A 10 16.61 4.48 5.31
C ILE A 10 17.08 5.95 5.25
N PRO A 11 16.28 6.88 4.71
CA PRO A 11 16.68 8.28 4.62
C PRO A 11 17.07 8.84 5.99
N PRO A 12 18.06 9.72 6.06
CA PRO A 12 18.61 10.21 7.34
C PRO A 12 17.61 11.01 8.18
N TYR A 13 16.50 11.46 7.59
CA TYR A 13 15.41 12.17 8.27
C TYR A 13 14.30 11.22 8.77
N ILE A 14 14.45 9.90 8.60
CA ILE A 14 13.55 8.89 9.17
C ILE A 14 14.35 8.11 10.21
N ASP A 15 13.91 8.18 11.47
CA ASP A 15 14.54 7.42 12.53
C ASP A 15 14.38 5.92 12.29
N ARG A 16 15.46 5.16 12.54
CA ARG A 16 15.41 3.69 12.47
C ARG A 16 14.46 3.09 13.50
N ILE A 17 14.28 3.75 14.64
CA ILE A 17 13.35 3.33 15.68
C ILE A 17 12.29 4.42 15.80
N VAL A 18 11.03 4.04 15.64
CA VAL A 18 9.89 4.95 15.71
C VAL A 18 9.08 4.64 16.95
N ASP A 19 9.05 5.58 17.89
CA ASP A 19 8.21 5.51 19.10
C ASP A 19 6.79 6.02 18.81
N PHE A 20 5.77 5.32 19.29
CA PHE A 20 4.35 5.66 19.13
C PHE A 20 3.76 6.11 20.46
N ASP A 21 2.64 6.84 20.39
CA ASP A 21 1.97 7.43 21.55
C ASP A 21 1.42 6.40 22.54
N ASP A 22 1.22 5.15 22.10
CA ASP A 22 0.82 4.03 22.96
C ASP A 22 2.00 3.40 23.73
N GLY A 23 3.18 4.02 23.67
CA GLY A 23 4.40 3.57 24.33
C GLY A 23 5.09 2.38 23.65
N LYS A 24 4.63 1.96 22.47
CA LYS A 24 5.30 0.94 21.66
C LYS A 24 6.29 1.59 20.70
N SER A 25 7.33 0.86 20.36
CA SER A 25 8.32 1.29 19.37
C SER A 25 8.51 0.23 18.31
N TYR A 26 8.77 0.66 17.08
CA TYR A 26 9.02 -0.23 15.95
C TYR A 26 10.39 0.07 15.34
N GLU A 27 11.21 -0.97 15.17
CA GLU A 27 12.47 -0.86 14.43
C GLU A 27 12.20 -1.11 12.94
N LEU A 28 12.60 -0.16 12.09
CA LEU A 28 12.61 -0.27 10.63
C LEU A 28 13.80 -1.16 10.22
N LEU A 29 13.52 -2.23 9.48
CA LEU A 29 14.53 -3.23 9.11
C LEU A 29 15.04 -3.02 7.68
N GLN A 30 14.20 -3.29 6.69
CA GLN A 30 14.56 -3.20 5.27
C GLN A 30 13.45 -2.54 4.45
N PRO A 31 13.80 -1.73 3.44
CA PRO A 31 12.81 -1.16 2.53
C PRO A 31 12.21 -2.26 1.64
N LEU A 32 10.88 -2.21 1.46
CA LEU A 32 10.14 -2.99 0.44
C LEU A 32 9.97 -2.20 -0.86
N THR A 33 10.06 -0.87 -0.79
CA THR A 33 9.99 0.01 -1.94
C THR A 33 11.07 1.07 -1.88
N THR A 34 11.48 1.57 -3.04
CA THR A 34 12.26 2.82 -3.13
C THR A 34 11.37 4.03 -2.81
N PHE A 35 12.00 5.16 -2.50
CA PHE A 35 11.32 6.44 -2.31
C PHE A 35 10.53 6.82 -3.57
N ARG A 36 9.22 7.06 -3.42
CA ARG A 36 8.32 7.35 -4.54
C ARG A 36 7.52 8.60 -4.23
N HIS A 37 7.59 9.60 -5.11
CA HIS A 37 6.65 10.72 -5.08
C HIS A 37 5.27 10.22 -5.51
N CYS A 38 4.26 10.51 -4.71
CA CYS A 38 2.86 10.18 -4.91
C CYS A 38 2.05 11.48 -4.94
N HIS A 39 1.54 11.81 -6.12
CA HIS A 39 0.73 13.01 -6.35
C HIS A 39 -0.77 12.68 -6.45
N ASP A 40 -1.17 11.44 -6.15
CA ASP A 40 -2.56 10.99 -6.23
C ASP A 40 -3.42 11.54 -5.08
N GLY A 41 -2.78 11.99 -3.99
CA GLY A 41 -3.42 12.60 -2.83
C GLY A 41 -3.14 14.09 -2.70
N THR A 42 -4.01 14.76 -1.94
CA THR A 42 -3.85 16.18 -1.57
C THR A 42 -3.73 16.30 -0.05
N PRO A 43 -2.70 16.99 0.49
CA PRO A 43 -1.51 17.49 -0.22
C PRO A 43 -0.61 16.35 -0.76
N PRO A 44 0.31 16.63 -1.69
CA PRO A 44 1.20 15.61 -2.26
C PRO A 44 2.16 15.04 -1.21
N GLU A 45 2.44 13.75 -1.35
CA GLU A 45 3.29 12.99 -0.44
C GLU A 45 4.41 12.28 -1.20
N ALA A 46 5.46 11.90 -0.48
CA ALA A 46 6.32 10.80 -0.87
C ALA A 46 6.04 9.61 0.05
N ARG A 47 6.23 8.40 -0.46
CA ARG A 47 6.03 7.16 0.29
C ARG A 47 7.26 6.27 0.30
N MET A 48 7.44 5.59 1.42
CA MET A 48 8.36 4.47 1.59
C MET A 48 7.70 3.38 2.42
N VAL A 49 7.94 2.13 2.05
CA VAL A 49 7.41 0.98 2.77
C VAL A 49 8.59 0.18 3.33
N PHE A 50 8.52 -0.22 4.58
CA PHE A 50 9.53 -1.02 5.25
C PHE A 50 8.92 -2.27 5.90
N VAL A 51 9.71 -3.33 6.00
CA VAL A 51 9.50 -4.33 7.05
C VAL A 51 9.94 -3.72 8.37
N CYS A 52 9.15 -3.91 9.42
CA CYS A 52 9.50 -3.48 10.77
C CYS A 52 9.19 -4.55 11.81
N ARG A 53 9.75 -4.40 13.01
CA ARG A 53 9.52 -5.27 14.15
C ARG A 53 9.18 -4.44 15.37
N GLN A 54 8.16 -4.87 16.13
CA GLN A 54 7.87 -4.23 17.40
C GLN A 54 9.00 -4.56 18.39
N ARG A 55 9.57 -3.53 19.02
CA ARG A 55 10.53 -3.74 20.10
C ARG A 55 9.78 -4.26 21.32
N ALA A 56 10.16 -5.45 21.78
CA ALA A 56 9.68 -5.93 23.06
C ALA A 56 10.35 -5.17 24.20
N ARG A 57 9.65 -5.07 25.34
CA ARG A 57 10.36 -4.93 26.63
C ARG A 57 11.26 -6.15 26.78
N ALA A 58 12.44 -5.97 27.36
CA ALA A 58 13.65 -6.79 27.26
C ALA A 58 13.55 -8.32 27.41
N ASP A 59 12.38 -8.90 27.72
CA ASP A 59 12.21 -10.30 28.11
C ASP A 59 11.34 -11.16 27.17
N VAL A 60 10.83 -10.63 26.06
CA VAL A 60 10.04 -11.41 25.08
C VAL A 60 10.61 -11.20 23.69
N GLY A 61 11.36 -12.16 23.17
CA GLY A 61 11.87 -12.11 21.80
C GLY A 61 10.72 -12.12 20.78
N GLY A 62 10.14 -10.97 20.50
CA GLY A 62 9.10 -10.82 19.48
C GLY A 62 9.72 -10.98 18.09
N THR A 63 9.49 -12.13 17.45
CA THR A 63 9.93 -12.41 16.07
C THR A 63 8.95 -11.93 15.02
N GLN A 64 7.75 -11.49 15.42
CA GLN A 64 6.71 -11.07 14.50
C GLN A 64 7.12 -9.81 13.73
N GLU A 65 7.10 -9.91 12.42
CA GLU A 65 7.33 -8.80 11.51
C GLU A 65 6.00 -8.16 11.08
N TYR A 66 6.09 -6.86 10.83
CA TYR A 66 5.03 -6.00 10.37
C TYR A 66 5.49 -5.23 9.13
N VAL A 67 4.56 -4.58 8.46
CA VAL A 67 4.85 -3.60 7.43
C VAL A 67 4.56 -2.22 7.98
N VAL A 68 5.45 -1.27 7.75
CA VAL A 68 5.18 0.14 8.03
C VAL A 68 5.29 0.94 6.75
N LYS A 69 4.23 1.68 6.46
CA LYS A 69 4.21 2.66 5.38
C LYS A 69 4.46 4.04 5.99
N VAL A 70 5.55 4.66 5.56
CA VAL A 70 5.91 6.03 5.91
C VAL A 70 5.50 6.94 4.78
N LYS A 71 4.64 7.93 5.06
CA LYS A 71 4.25 8.95 4.09
C LYS A 71 4.64 10.33 4.59
N ILE A 72 5.26 11.11 3.71
CA ILE A 72 5.92 12.37 4.05
C ILE A 72 5.39 13.43 3.12
N ARG A 73 4.85 14.53 3.67
CA ARG A 73 4.45 15.66 2.83
C ARG A 73 5.66 16.21 2.07
N VAL A 74 5.48 16.48 0.78
CA VAL A 74 6.49 17.10 -0.08
C VAL A 74 5.97 18.43 -0.63
N PRO A 75 6.86 19.33 -1.10
CA PRO A 75 6.43 20.55 -1.78
C PRO A 75 5.53 20.26 -2.99
N ALA A 76 4.54 21.13 -3.24
CA ALA A 76 3.72 21.05 -4.45
C ALA A 76 4.56 21.35 -5.71
N ARG A 77 4.28 20.64 -6.80
CA ARG A 77 5.00 20.80 -8.07
C ARG A 77 4.68 22.18 -8.66
N GLY A 78 5.70 23.02 -8.84
CA GLY A 78 5.55 24.36 -9.43
C GLY A 78 5.80 25.54 -8.49
N GLY A 79 6.10 25.30 -7.21
CA GLY A 79 6.60 26.34 -6.31
C GLY A 79 8.06 26.70 -6.61
N GLN A 80 8.31 27.36 -7.75
CA GLN A 80 9.55 28.10 -7.98
C GLN A 80 9.31 29.57 -7.64
N GLY A 81 9.99 30.04 -6.59
CA GLY A 81 10.22 31.47 -6.34
C GLY A 81 9.03 32.23 -5.75
N ASP A 82 9.32 32.93 -4.65
CA ASP A 82 8.55 34.06 -4.12
C ASP A 82 7.04 33.87 -3.96
N ASP A 83 6.63 33.40 -2.78
CA ASP A 83 6.14 34.32 -1.76
C ASP A 83 5.65 33.55 -0.54
N SER A 84 5.67 34.26 0.58
CA SER A 84 5.22 33.82 1.89
C SER A 84 3.85 33.15 1.87
N GLU A 85 3.81 31.83 1.93
CA GLU A 85 2.97 31.21 2.93
C GLU A 85 3.88 30.29 3.73
N ALA A 86 4.16 30.70 4.97
CA ALA A 86 4.24 29.75 6.05
C ALA A 86 2.96 28.91 5.94
N GLN A 87 3.02 27.81 5.17
CA GLN A 87 1.91 26.88 5.07
C GLN A 87 1.70 26.45 6.50
N ALA A 88 0.63 26.95 7.12
CA ALA A 88 0.28 26.63 8.48
C ALA A 88 0.39 25.10 8.60
N PRO A 89 0.91 24.55 9.71
CA PRO A 89 0.98 23.11 9.89
C PRO A 89 -0.42 22.55 9.67
N GLU A 90 -0.68 22.00 8.48
CA GLU A 90 -1.96 21.36 8.22
C GLU A 90 -1.95 20.12 9.12
N ALA A 91 -2.87 20.12 10.08
CA ALA A 91 -2.98 19.07 11.06
C ALA A 91 -3.36 17.72 10.44
N GLU A 92 -3.79 17.69 9.17
CA GLU A 92 -4.29 16.50 8.51
C GLU A 92 -3.33 15.95 7.46
N SER A 93 -3.12 14.63 7.50
CA SER A 93 -2.43 13.87 6.44
C SER A 93 -3.21 13.87 5.12
N SER A 94 -2.61 13.46 4.00
CA SER A 94 -3.28 13.48 2.68
C SER A 94 -4.59 12.71 2.63
N THR A 95 -5.41 13.02 1.61
CA THR A 95 -6.62 12.27 1.27
C THR A 95 -6.37 10.76 1.14
N THR A 96 -5.27 10.33 0.50
CA THR A 96 -4.95 8.90 0.31
C THR A 96 -4.49 8.25 1.61
N THR A 97 -3.75 8.95 2.47
CA THR A 97 -3.39 8.48 3.82
C THR A 97 -4.64 8.26 4.67
N ARG A 98 -5.57 9.23 4.68
CA ARG A 98 -6.82 9.11 5.43
C ARG A 98 -7.72 7.99 4.88
N ALA A 99 -7.78 7.84 3.56
CA ALA A 99 -8.53 6.76 2.92
C ALA A 99 -7.97 5.39 3.32
N GLU A 100 -6.65 5.20 3.26
CA GLU A 100 -6.00 3.94 3.64
C GLU A 100 -6.24 3.62 5.12
N LEU A 101 -6.11 4.61 6.01
CA LEU A 101 -6.41 4.41 7.43
C LEU A 101 -7.87 4.01 7.67
N LYS A 102 -8.83 4.58 6.93
CA LYS A 102 -10.24 4.19 7.01
C LYS A 102 -10.43 2.73 6.59
N ALA A 103 -9.79 2.28 5.51
CA ALA A 103 -9.83 0.88 5.07
C ALA A 103 -9.20 -0.07 6.11
N LEU A 104 -7.97 0.21 6.57
CA LEU A 104 -7.26 -0.64 7.54
C LEU A 104 -8.00 -0.74 8.88
N LYS A 105 -8.70 0.32 9.31
CA LYS A 105 -9.60 0.29 10.48
C LYS A 105 -10.80 -0.63 10.27
N LYS A 106 -11.45 -0.56 9.10
CA LYS A 106 -12.54 -1.49 8.73
C LYS A 106 -12.05 -2.95 8.75
N PHE A 107 -10.89 -3.21 8.14
CA PHE A 107 -10.29 -4.55 8.13
C PHE A 107 -9.98 -5.08 9.53
N ARG A 108 -9.39 -4.25 10.39
CA ARG A 108 -9.12 -4.61 11.79
C ARG A 108 -10.41 -4.92 12.55
N GLY A 109 -11.45 -4.09 12.38
CA GLY A 109 -12.76 -4.31 13.02
C GLY A 109 -13.41 -5.61 12.60
N ALA A 110 -13.26 -6.01 11.33
CA ALA A 110 -13.75 -7.28 10.80
C ALA A 110 -12.81 -8.47 11.04
N ASN A 111 -11.57 -8.23 11.51
CA ASN A 111 -10.51 -9.23 11.65
C ASN A 111 -10.31 -10.10 10.39
N THR A 112 -10.32 -9.46 9.21
CA THR A 112 -10.19 -10.17 7.93
C THR A 112 -8.78 -10.76 7.73
N THR A 113 -8.70 -11.90 7.06
CA THR A 113 -7.42 -12.51 6.65
C THR A 113 -7.06 -12.22 5.19
N TYR A 114 -7.88 -11.44 4.48
CA TYR A 114 -7.73 -11.16 3.05
C TYR A 114 -7.13 -9.78 2.75
N ALA A 115 -6.83 -9.00 3.79
CA ALA A 115 -6.16 -7.70 3.70
C ALA A 115 -5.32 -7.43 4.96
N PRO A 116 -4.35 -6.50 4.90
CA PRO A 116 -3.60 -6.05 6.07
C PRO A 116 -4.51 -5.42 7.13
N LEU A 117 -4.20 -5.67 8.40
CA LEU A 117 -4.89 -5.08 9.55
C LEU A 117 -4.09 -3.91 10.10
N LEU A 118 -4.76 -2.81 10.48
CA LEU A 118 -4.10 -1.71 11.18
C LEU A 118 -3.53 -2.22 12.50
N VAL A 119 -2.23 -2.03 12.74
CA VAL A 119 -1.57 -2.36 14.02
C VAL A 119 -1.40 -1.10 14.86
N ASN A 120 -0.77 -0.06 14.30
CA ASN A 120 -0.54 1.22 14.96
C ASN A 120 -0.50 2.38 13.94
N TYR A 121 -0.70 3.60 14.41
CA TYR A 121 -0.61 4.80 13.59
C TYR A 121 0.00 5.95 14.39
N LYS A 122 0.91 6.70 13.76
CA LYS A 122 1.49 7.93 14.29
C LYS A 122 1.52 9.00 13.21
N GLN A 123 1.26 10.23 13.61
CA GLN A 123 1.60 11.42 12.82
C GLN A 123 2.60 12.26 13.61
N ALA A 124 3.68 12.66 12.94
CA ALA A 124 4.73 13.50 13.46
C ALA A 124 4.90 14.74 12.57
N VAL A 125 5.62 15.74 13.09
CA VAL A 125 6.05 16.91 12.33
C VAL A 125 7.47 16.66 11.83
N GLN A 126 7.74 17.01 10.57
CA GLN A 126 9.04 16.90 9.95
C GLN A 126 10.03 17.88 10.60
N GLY A 127 11.21 17.37 10.96
CA GLY A 127 12.34 18.19 11.39
C GLY A 127 12.95 19.00 10.24
N SER A 128 13.99 19.77 10.54
CA SER A 128 14.67 20.66 9.59
C SER A 128 15.36 19.94 8.42
N SER A 129 15.63 18.64 8.55
CA SER A 129 16.24 17.80 7.51
C SER A 129 15.24 17.11 6.60
N GLY A 130 13.93 17.23 6.87
CA GLY A 130 12.88 16.64 6.04
C GLY A 130 12.70 17.37 4.71
N PRO A 131 12.05 16.76 3.72
CA PRO A 131 11.80 17.38 2.41
C PRO A 131 10.89 18.62 2.49
N LEU A 132 10.10 18.76 3.56
CA LEU A 132 9.33 19.96 3.86
C LEU A 132 9.31 20.20 5.39
N PRO A 133 10.28 20.98 5.92
CA PRO A 133 10.32 21.29 7.35
C PRO A 133 8.98 21.86 7.85
N GLY A 134 8.47 21.33 8.97
CA GLY A 134 7.15 21.70 9.50
C GLY A 134 5.95 20.99 8.84
N GLY A 135 6.16 20.27 7.73
CA GLY A 135 5.15 19.38 7.15
C GLY A 135 4.91 18.14 8.02
N TYR A 136 3.84 17.38 7.77
CA TYR A 136 3.61 16.14 8.49
C TYR A 136 4.43 14.96 7.93
N MET A 137 4.61 13.95 8.77
CA MET A 137 5.11 12.62 8.44
C MET A 137 4.23 11.59 9.15
N THR A 138 3.70 10.61 8.45
CA THR A 138 2.86 9.56 9.03
C THR A 138 3.55 8.21 8.99
N PHE A 139 3.25 7.39 10.00
CA PHE A 139 3.72 6.02 10.13
C PHE A 139 2.50 5.12 10.34
N THR A 140 2.16 4.34 9.32
CA THR A 140 1.05 3.39 9.38
C THR A 140 1.62 1.99 9.48
N VAL A 141 1.55 1.38 10.66
CA VAL A 141 1.98 -0.01 10.89
C VAL A 141 0.81 -0.94 10.67
N MET A 142 1.01 -1.98 9.86
CA MET A 142 0.01 -2.98 9.51
C MET A 142 0.60 -4.39 9.55
N THR A 143 -0.25 -5.41 9.60
CA THR A 143 0.20 -6.81 9.54
C THR A 143 0.97 -7.09 8.26
N LYS A 144 2.09 -7.80 8.35
CA LYS A 144 2.78 -8.33 7.18
C LYS A 144 2.00 -9.54 6.68
N MET A 145 1.52 -9.46 5.45
CA MET A 145 0.77 -10.54 4.82
C MET A 145 1.75 -11.54 4.19
N PRO A 146 1.45 -12.86 4.21
CA PRO A 146 2.32 -13.87 3.65
C PRO A 146 2.25 -13.92 2.12
N GLY A 147 3.19 -14.65 1.52
CA GLY A 147 3.31 -14.78 0.07
C GLY A 147 4.08 -13.64 -0.59
N ASP A 148 4.09 -13.66 -1.92
CA ASP A 148 4.70 -12.63 -2.76
C ASP A 148 3.71 -12.14 -3.81
N SER A 149 3.94 -10.95 -4.37
CA SER A 149 3.03 -10.36 -5.34
C SER A 149 2.99 -11.17 -6.63
N LEU A 150 1.82 -11.25 -7.26
CA LEU A 150 1.66 -11.91 -8.55
C LEU A 150 2.50 -11.26 -9.66
N HIS A 151 2.86 -9.99 -9.49
CA HIS A 151 3.83 -9.31 -10.35
C HIS A 151 5.23 -9.92 -10.21
N ASN A 152 5.74 -10.06 -8.98
CA ASN A 152 7.07 -10.63 -8.72
C ASN A 152 7.15 -12.12 -9.06
N LEU A 153 6.05 -12.84 -8.86
CA LEU A 153 5.96 -14.26 -9.21
C LEU A 153 5.79 -14.52 -10.71
N TYR A 154 5.81 -13.48 -11.55
CA TYR A 154 5.62 -13.58 -13.00
C TYR A 154 4.35 -14.37 -13.36
N PHE A 155 3.19 -13.97 -12.83
CA PHE A 155 1.91 -14.68 -12.97
C PHE A 155 1.67 -15.29 -14.37
N TRP A 156 1.88 -14.54 -15.44
CA TRP A 156 1.63 -15.01 -16.82
C TRP A 156 2.63 -16.07 -17.35
N GLY A 157 3.73 -16.30 -16.64
CA GLY A 157 4.69 -17.38 -16.89
C GLY A 157 4.38 -18.66 -16.11
N MET A 158 3.37 -18.66 -15.22
CA MET A 158 2.94 -19.85 -14.49
C MET A 158 2.11 -20.80 -15.36
N ALA A 159 2.04 -22.06 -14.94
CA ALA A 159 1.18 -23.06 -15.56
C ALA A 159 -0.30 -22.65 -15.49
N GLU A 160 -1.09 -23.10 -16.46
CA GLU A 160 -2.49 -22.69 -16.59
C GLU A 160 -3.35 -23.10 -15.39
N ASP A 161 -3.19 -24.32 -14.90
CA ASP A 161 -3.86 -24.86 -13.72
C ASP A 161 -3.55 -24.05 -12.45
N GLU A 162 -2.30 -23.62 -12.29
CA GLU A 162 -1.91 -22.76 -11.18
C GLU A 162 -2.57 -21.36 -11.29
N ARG A 163 -2.59 -20.78 -12.49
CA ARG A 163 -3.23 -19.47 -12.71
C ARG A 163 -4.73 -19.54 -12.46
N GLU A 164 -5.39 -20.61 -12.87
CA GLU A 164 -6.81 -20.85 -12.59
C GLU A 164 -7.09 -20.95 -11.09
N GLU A 165 -6.25 -21.67 -10.34
CA GLU A 165 -6.36 -21.74 -8.88
C GLU A 165 -6.21 -20.37 -8.23
N ILE A 166 -5.20 -19.60 -8.64
CA ILE A 166 -4.97 -18.23 -8.14
C ILE A 166 -6.19 -17.33 -8.43
N VAL A 167 -6.74 -17.39 -9.64
CA VAL A 167 -7.94 -16.62 -10.03
C VAL A 167 -9.13 -16.94 -9.13
N GLN A 168 -9.38 -18.23 -8.88
CA GLN A 168 -10.47 -18.66 -7.99
C GLN A 168 -10.26 -18.15 -6.56
N LYS A 169 -9.05 -18.27 -6.01
CA LYS A 169 -8.72 -17.81 -4.65
C LYS A 169 -8.74 -16.29 -4.54
N PHE A 170 -8.34 -15.59 -5.60
CA PHE A 170 -8.43 -14.14 -5.69
C PHE A 170 -9.89 -13.66 -5.63
N LEU A 171 -10.81 -14.27 -6.38
CA LEU A 171 -12.22 -13.91 -6.33
C LEU A 171 -12.83 -14.11 -4.93
N VAL A 172 -12.41 -15.15 -4.20
CA VAL A 172 -12.81 -15.34 -2.79
C VAL A 172 -12.33 -14.17 -1.92
N ALA A 173 -11.06 -13.80 -2.05
CA ALA A 173 -10.50 -12.66 -1.32
C ALA A 173 -11.22 -11.36 -1.66
N LEU A 174 -11.43 -11.08 -2.95
CA LEU A 174 -12.09 -9.86 -3.42
C LEU A 174 -13.54 -9.78 -2.95
N ARG A 175 -14.32 -10.85 -3.06
CA ARG A 175 -15.69 -10.88 -2.52
C ARG A 175 -15.69 -10.58 -1.01
N SER A 176 -14.74 -11.11 -0.24
CA SER A 176 -14.61 -10.77 1.18
C SER A 176 -14.36 -9.27 1.40
N ILE A 177 -13.56 -8.61 0.56
CA ILE A 177 -13.33 -7.16 0.66
C ILE A 177 -14.61 -6.37 0.33
N TYR A 178 -15.36 -6.78 -0.70
CA TYR A 178 -16.65 -6.16 -1.04
C TYR A 178 -17.68 -6.28 0.08
N THR A 179 -17.73 -7.41 0.80
CA THR A 179 -18.65 -7.56 1.96
C THR A 179 -18.36 -6.58 3.10
N LEU A 180 -17.17 -5.96 3.12
CA LEU A 180 -16.80 -4.91 4.08
C LEU A 180 -17.14 -3.49 3.56
N GLY A 181 -17.85 -3.41 2.44
CA GLY A 181 -18.24 -2.17 1.76
C GLY A 181 -17.06 -1.40 1.19
N ILE A 182 -16.08 -2.13 0.64
CA ILE A 182 -14.87 -1.56 0.04
C ILE A 182 -14.72 -2.12 -1.38
N GLU A 183 -14.76 -1.23 -2.37
CA GLU A 183 -14.32 -1.49 -3.75
C GLU A 183 -12.88 -0.99 -3.93
N PRO A 184 -11.90 -1.85 -4.21
CA PRO A 184 -10.55 -1.41 -4.58
C PRO A 184 -10.53 -0.67 -5.92
N VAL A 185 -9.73 0.40 -6.03
CA VAL A 185 -9.56 1.16 -7.28
C VAL A 185 -8.19 0.96 -7.91
N ASP A 186 -7.12 0.82 -7.10
CA ASP A 186 -5.77 0.51 -7.61
C ASP A 186 -5.60 -0.98 -7.91
N CYS A 187 -6.30 -1.45 -8.95
CA CYS A 187 -6.30 -2.84 -9.38
C CYS A 187 -5.02 -3.17 -10.16
N ALA A 188 -4.14 -4.00 -9.61
CA ALA A 188 -2.94 -4.48 -10.30
C ALA A 188 -2.36 -5.74 -9.65
N LEU A 189 -1.63 -6.54 -10.44
CA LEU A 189 -0.93 -7.75 -9.96
C LEU A 189 0.05 -7.48 -8.81
N ARG A 190 0.62 -6.27 -8.71
CA ARG A 190 1.51 -5.88 -7.60
C ARG A 190 0.79 -5.79 -6.25
N ASN A 191 -0.54 -5.63 -6.28
CA ASN A 191 -1.39 -5.46 -5.10
C ASN A 191 -2.11 -6.76 -4.71
N VAL A 192 -1.77 -7.89 -5.35
CA VAL A 192 -2.29 -9.23 -5.03
C VAL A 192 -1.14 -10.11 -4.62
N LEU A 193 -1.14 -10.58 -3.37
CA LEU A 193 -0.16 -11.53 -2.86
C LEU A 193 -0.70 -12.96 -2.95
N TRP A 194 0.17 -13.90 -3.31
CA TRP A 194 -0.13 -15.34 -3.36
C TRP A 194 0.78 -16.11 -2.41
N GLU A 195 0.16 -16.83 -1.48
CA GLU A 195 0.82 -17.76 -0.56
C GLU A 195 0.56 -19.20 -1.02
N ARG A 196 1.59 -19.86 -1.58
CA ARG A 196 1.46 -21.20 -2.17
C ARG A 196 1.10 -22.25 -1.13
N GLU A 197 1.67 -22.14 0.06
CA GLU A 197 1.56 -23.09 1.16
C GLU A 197 0.10 -23.23 1.64
N THR A 198 -0.61 -22.10 1.75
CA THR A 198 -2.00 -22.07 2.24
C THR A 198 -3.01 -21.90 1.11
N LYS A 199 -2.54 -21.69 -0.13
CA LYS A 199 -3.35 -21.42 -1.32
C LYS A 199 -4.29 -20.25 -1.13
N ARG A 200 -3.74 -19.11 -0.68
CA ARG A 200 -4.50 -17.91 -0.33
C ARG A 200 -4.01 -16.68 -1.08
N CYS A 201 -4.97 -15.93 -1.60
CA CYS A 201 -4.75 -14.58 -2.10
C CYS A 201 -5.03 -13.55 -1.00
N THR A 202 -4.22 -12.50 -0.96
CA THR A 202 -4.43 -11.31 -0.13
C THR A 202 -4.36 -10.08 -1.02
N ILE A 203 -5.21 -9.09 -0.75
CA ILE A 203 -5.20 -7.80 -1.45
C ILE A 203 -4.57 -6.74 -0.55
N ILE A 204 -3.69 -5.91 -1.09
CA ILE A 204 -2.95 -4.87 -0.36
C ILE A 204 -3.06 -3.50 -1.05
N ASP A 205 -2.52 -2.45 -0.42
CA ASP A 205 -2.40 -1.08 -0.94
C ASP A 205 -3.75 -0.34 -1.16
N PHE A 206 -4.53 -0.17 -0.08
CA PHE A 206 -5.84 0.49 -0.11
C PHE A 206 -5.76 2.02 -0.02
N GLU A 207 -4.85 2.63 -0.76
CA GLU A 207 -4.76 4.10 -0.86
C GLU A 207 -5.88 4.69 -1.73
N LEU A 208 -6.35 3.91 -2.72
CA LEU A 208 -7.43 4.28 -3.63
C LEU A 208 -8.51 3.19 -3.58
N TRP A 209 -9.66 3.54 -2.99
CA TRP A 209 -10.84 2.67 -2.89
C TRP A 209 -12.12 3.50 -2.82
N ARG A 210 -13.27 2.86 -3.04
CA ARG A 210 -14.61 3.47 -2.96
C ARG A 210 -15.48 2.71 -1.97
N GLU A 211 -16.30 3.45 -1.25
CA GLU A 211 -17.36 2.85 -0.43
C GLU A 211 -18.43 2.30 -1.36
N THR A 212 -18.89 1.09 -1.08
CA THR A 212 -19.89 0.39 -1.89
C THR A 212 -20.80 -0.43 -0.98
N ASP A 213 -22.05 -0.59 -1.38
CA ASP A 213 -23.02 -1.56 -0.85
C ASP A 213 -23.25 -2.73 -1.82
N GLY A 214 -22.61 -2.67 -3.00
CA GLY A 214 -22.74 -3.66 -4.05
C GLY A 214 -21.81 -4.87 -3.90
N SER A 215 -21.97 -5.81 -4.82
CA SER A 215 -21.09 -6.96 -5.01
C SER A 215 -20.29 -6.84 -6.31
N ILE A 216 -19.49 -7.86 -6.62
CA ILE A 216 -18.85 -7.95 -7.93
C ILE A 216 -19.94 -8.22 -8.97
N ASP A 217 -20.17 -7.26 -9.87
CA ASP A 217 -21.20 -7.39 -10.92
C ASP A 217 -20.76 -8.30 -12.07
N ASP A 218 -19.49 -8.21 -12.46
CA ASP A 218 -18.91 -8.91 -13.61
C ASP A 218 -17.49 -9.37 -13.27
N GLU A 219 -17.37 -10.64 -12.89
CA GLU A 219 -16.09 -11.23 -12.48
C GLU A 219 -15.05 -11.20 -13.61
N THR A 220 -15.48 -11.31 -14.87
CA THR A 220 -14.55 -11.27 -16.01
C THR A 220 -13.94 -9.88 -16.15
N LYS A 221 -14.77 -8.83 -16.07
CA LYS A 221 -14.26 -7.44 -16.10
C LYS A 221 -13.38 -7.15 -14.90
N GLU A 222 -13.74 -7.66 -13.73
CA GLU A 222 -12.96 -7.46 -12.53
C GLU A 222 -11.58 -8.13 -12.66
N LEU A 223 -11.53 -9.40 -13.08
CA LEU A 223 -10.27 -10.08 -13.37
C LEU A 223 -9.41 -9.34 -14.42
N GLN A 224 -10.03 -8.71 -15.42
CA GLN A 224 -9.33 -7.88 -16.39
C GLN A 224 -8.80 -6.57 -15.79
N ARG A 225 -9.52 -5.93 -14.86
CA ARG A 225 -9.04 -4.74 -14.12
C ARG A 225 -7.80 -5.07 -13.31
N TRP A 226 -7.75 -6.24 -12.68
CA TRP A 226 -6.61 -6.70 -11.89
C TRP A 226 -5.45 -7.27 -12.72
N GLY A 227 -5.65 -7.50 -14.02
CA GLY A 227 -4.65 -8.10 -14.91
C GLY A 227 -4.53 -9.62 -14.76
N LEU A 228 -5.55 -10.27 -14.21
CA LEU A 228 -5.67 -11.73 -14.01
C LEU A 228 -6.34 -12.44 -15.18
N ALA A 229 -7.08 -11.70 -16.01
CA ALA A 229 -7.64 -12.19 -17.26
C ALA A 229 -7.20 -11.30 -18.43
N ARG A 230 -7.03 -11.90 -19.61
CA ARG A 230 -6.72 -11.13 -20.83
C ARG A 230 -7.95 -10.33 -21.24
N LYS A 231 -7.73 -9.07 -21.64
CA LYS A 231 -8.74 -8.31 -22.38
C LYS A 231 -8.80 -8.89 -23.81
N PRO A 232 -10.00 -9.10 -24.39
CA PRO A 232 -10.13 -9.45 -25.79
C PRO A 232 -9.40 -8.41 -26.64
N THR A 233 -8.74 -8.85 -27.71
CA THR A 233 -8.18 -7.92 -28.69
C THR A 233 -9.30 -7.06 -29.25
N ALA A 234 -9.15 -5.73 -29.18
CA ALA A 234 -10.11 -4.83 -29.80
C ALA A 234 -10.23 -5.12 -31.30
N LYS A 235 -11.44 -5.16 -31.84
CA LYS A 235 -11.64 -5.53 -33.25
C LYS A 235 -11.13 -4.45 -34.19
N ASN A 236 -11.05 -3.21 -33.71
CA ASN A 236 -10.54 -2.07 -34.44
C ASN A 236 -9.95 -1.02 -33.48
N TRP A 237 -9.24 -0.04 -34.06
CA TRP A 237 -8.59 1.04 -33.32
C TRP A 237 -9.60 1.91 -32.54
N TRP A 238 -10.84 2.06 -33.03
CA TRP A 238 -11.88 2.86 -32.38
C TRP A 238 -12.40 2.23 -31.08
N GLU A 239 -12.60 0.91 -31.07
CA GLU A 239 -12.91 0.16 -29.85
C GLU A 239 -11.75 0.22 -28.85
N ALA A 240 -10.51 0.06 -29.33
CA ALA A 240 -9.33 0.19 -28.47
C ALA A 240 -9.25 1.57 -27.80
N TRP A 241 -9.48 2.64 -28.56
CA TRP A 241 -9.46 4.02 -28.09
C TRP A 241 -10.55 4.30 -27.04
N ASN A 242 -11.78 3.84 -27.27
CA ASN A 242 -12.89 4.07 -26.33
C ASN A 242 -12.76 3.30 -25.02
N THR A 243 -12.01 2.19 -24.99
CA THR A 243 -11.77 1.42 -23.76
C THR A 243 -10.69 2.02 -22.84
N GLN A 244 -9.94 3.04 -23.28
CA GLN A 244 -8.94 3.72 -22.44
C GLN A 244 -9.54 4.71 -21.44
N TRP A 245 -10.81 5.11 -21.63
CA TRP A 245 -11.46 6.20 -20.88
C TRP A 245 -12.68 5.75 -20.07
N ARG A 246 -12.82 4.44 -19.81
CA ARG A 246 -13.88 3.87 -18.97
C ARG A 246 -13.32 3.21 -17.72
#